data_AF-A0AAW7XK18-F1
#
_entry.id   AF-A0AAW7XK18-F1
#
_cell.length_a   1.000
_cell.length_b   1.000
_cell.length_c   1.000
_cell.angle_alpha   90.00
_cell.angle_beta   90.00
_cell.angle_gamma   90.00
#
_symmetry.space_group_name_H-M   'P 1'
#
loop_
_entity.id
_entity.type
_entity.pdbx_description
1 polymer ?
#
loop_
_entity_poly.entity_id
_entity_poly.type
_entity_poly.pdbx_seq_one_letter_code
_entity_poly.pdbx_strand_id
1 'polypeptide(L)'
;MINEVGDTDNPVFIEEAYKKSNNNSSSPPDLMIFDNCLFSNSTLKNYLCSKKYNIKYQESIFIDNSKKYHEDYWAIVPTDIIDIIDTESSSIELSFELDSNNPLYNDYLFESIIVDKKKTKGIQPIFIEPYTKEIVIEESILEFIKENKLTGLSFIDITKFQPHKMFKKNNDIINI
;
A
#
# COMPACT_ATOMS: atom_id res chain seq x y z
N MET A 1 -0.44 16.41 -23.05
CA MET A 1 0.47 16.89 -21.98
C MET A 1 -0.23 16.59 -20.68
N ILE A 2 0.28 15.62 -19.92
CA ILE A 2 -0.20 15.33 -18.57
C ILE A 2 0.70 16.18 -17.67
N ASN A 3 0.12 17.12 -16.94
CA ASN A 3 0.87 17.94 -16.01
C ASN A 3 1.24 17.07 -14.81
N GLU A 4 2.53 16.76 -14.67
CA GLU A 4 3.12 16.19 -13.47
C GLU A 4 2.97 17.23 -12.35
N VAL A 5 2.03 17.01 -11.43
CA VAL A 5 1.88 17.81 -10.21
C VAL A 5 2.31 16.94 -9.03
N GLY A 6 3.62 16.71 -8.99
CA GLY A 6 4.38 16.29 -7.82
C GLY A 6 5.47 17.34 -7.59
N ASP A 7 5.82 17.61 -6.34
CA ASP A 7 6.89 18.54 -5.99
C ASP A 7 8.22 17.90 -6.44
N THR A 8 8.67 18.22 -7.66
CA THR A 8 9.89 17.67 -8.28
C THR A 8 11.16 18.08 -7.55
N ASP A 9 11.06 19.05 -6.65
CA ASP A 9 12.22 19.75 -6.13
C ASP A 9 12.91 19.00 -4.98
N ASN A 10 12.32 17.91 -4.45
CA ASN A 10 12.93 17.11 -3.40
C ASN A 10 12.75 15.59 -3.64
N PRO A 11 13.81 14.83 -3.95
CA PRO A 11 13.73 13.37 -3.99
C PRO A 11 13.41 12.80 -2.60
N VAL A 12 12.59 11.75 -2.53
CA VAL A 12 12.31 11.04 -1.28
C VAL A 12 13.42 10.03 -1.02
N PHE A 13 14.08 10.18 0.13
CA PHE A 13 15.07 9.22 0.60
C PHE A 13 14.38 8.25 1.57
N ILE A 14 14.53 6.95 1.31
CA ILE A 14 14.03 5.90 2.20
C ILE A 14 15.23 5.38 2.98
N GLU A 15 15.29 5.69 4.27
CA GLU A 15 16.24 5.09 5.21
C GLU A 15 15.57 3.86 5.87
N GLU A 16 16.34 2.79 6.05
CA GLU A 16 15.85 1.42 6.24
C GLU A 16 14.66 1.20 7.21
N ALA A 17 13.57 0.64 6.67
CA ALA A 17 12.52 -0.05 7.42
C ALA A 17 12.84 -1.55 7.68
N TYR A 18 14.02 -2.06 7.30
CA TYR A 18 14.44 -3.46 7.48
C TYR A 18 14.97 -3.76 8.89
N LYS A 19 14.25 -3.40 9.95
CA LYS A 19 14.60 -3.88 11.30
C LYS A 19 13.93 -5.22 11.59
N LYS A 20 14.75 -6.27 11.43
CA LYS A 20 14.62 -7.67 11.90
C LYS A 20 14.04 -8.66 10.87
N SER A 21 14.84 -9.08 9.90
CA SER A 21 15.14 -10.52 9.69
C SER A 21 16.15 -10.72 8.55
N ASN A 22 17.17 -11.53 8.84
CA ASN A 22 18.17 -12.09 7.92
C ASN A 22 19.00 -11.12 7.05
N ASN A 23 20.15 -10.73 7.62
CA ASN A 23 21.30 -10.11 6.95
C ASN A 23 21.95 -11.03 5.89
N ASN A 24 21.27 -11.35 4.80
CA ASN A 24 21.87 -12.05 3.65
C ASN A 24 21.32 -11.59 2.27
N SER A 25 20.44 -10.58 2.23
CA SER A 25 19.95 -10.01 0.98
C SER A 25 20.85 -8.85 0.55
N SER A 26 21.49 -8.96 -0.61
CA SER A 26 22.38 -7.92 -1.18
C SER A 26 21.63 -6.85 -1.97
N SER A 27 20.31 -6.98 -2.13
CA SER A 27 19.46 -6.03 -2.83
C SER A 27 18.21 -5.70 -2.01
N PRO A 28 17.69 -4.47 -2.11
CA PRO A 28 16.37 -4.14 -1.59
C PRO A 28 15.27 -4.99 -2.24
N PRO A 29 14.12 -5.17 -1.57
CA PRO A 29 12.97 -5.79 -2.20
C PRO A 29 12.32 -4.87 -3.24
N ASP A 30 11.54 -5.45 -4.15
CA ASP A 30 10.88 -4.71 -5.23
C ASP A 30 9.76 -3.79 -4.76
N LEU A 31 9.20 -4.06 -3.58
CA LEU A 31 8.04 -3.37 -3.01
C LEU A 31 8.24 -3.07 -1.52
N MET A 32 7.89 -1.86 -1.10
CA MET A 32 7.93 -1.41 0.30
C MET A 32 6.79 -0.43 0.57
N ILE A 33 6.38 -0.31 1.84
CA ILE A 33 5.45 0.74 2.29
C ILE A 33 6.18 1.63 3.29
N PHE A 34 6.12 2.94 3.08
CA PHE A 34 6.63 3.94 4.02
C PHE A 34 5.78 5.21 3.92
N ASP A 35 5.41 5.82 5.05
CA ASP A 35 4.56 7.02 5.12
C ASP A 35 3.33 6.98 4.18
N ASN A 36 2.57 5.88 4.21
CA ASN A 36 1.39 5.64 3.37
C ASN A 36 1.64 5.68 1.86
N CYS A 37 2.89 5.56 1.42
CA CYS A 37 3.28 5.46 0.02
C CYS A 37 3.75 4.03 -0.30
N LEU A 38 3.42 3.56 -1.49
CA LEU A 38 3.97 2.33 -2.03
C LEU A 38 5.25 2.67 -2.79
N PHE A 39 6.37 2.13 -2.37
CA PHE A 39 7.63 2.27 -3.09
C PHE A 39 7.86 1.05 -3.97
N SER A 40 8.20 1.28 -5.23
CA SER A 40 8.45 0.19 -6.15
C SER A 40 9.51 0.50 -7.20
N ASN A 41 10.10 -0.55 -7.75
CA ASN A 41 10.99 -0.45 -8.89
C ASN A 41 10.27 0.02 -10.18
N SER A 42 11.03 0.28 -11.24
CA SER A 42 10.45 0.73 -12.51
C SER A 42 9.48 -0.26 -13.16
N THR A 43 9.51 -1.55 -12.80
CA THR A 43 8.64 -2.57 -13.40
C THR A 43 7.16 -2.28 -13.09
N LEU A 44 6.82 -2.11 -11.81
CA LEU A 44 5.45 -1.78 -11.41
C LEU A 44 5.08 -0.36 -11.86
N LYS A 45 5.99 0.60 -11.70
CA LYS A 45 5.74 1.98 -12.12
C LYS A 45 5.38 2.08 -13.60
N ASN A 46 6.15 1.42 -14.48
CA ASN A 46 5.90 1.42 -15.91
C ASN A 46 4.58 0.72 -16.27
N TYR A 47 4.22 -0.36 -15.57
CA TYR A 47 2.92 -0.99 -15.72
C TYR A 47 1.78 -0.03 -15.39
N LEU A 48 1.83 0.63 -14.22
CA LEU A 48 0.80 1.58 -13.80
C LEU A 48 0.70 2.78 -14.75
N CYS A 49 1.82 3.32 -15.23
CA CYS A 49 1.84 4.38 -16.23
C CYS A 49 1.19 3.94 -17.55
N SER A 50 1.42 2.69 -17.99
CA SER A 50 0.84 2.15 -19.23
C SER A 50 -0.68 2.07 -19.19
N LYS A 51 -1.26 1.91 -17.99
CA LYS A 51 -2.71 1.88 -17.74
C LYS A 51 -3.34 3.27 -17.71
N LYS A 52 -2.53 4.34 -17.70
CA LYS A 52 -2.98 5.74 -17.61
C LYS A 52 -3.84 6.02 -16.37
N TYR A 53 -3.53 5.36 -15.27
CA TYR A 53 -4.14 5.67 -13.98
C TYR A 53 -3.72 7.06 -13.51
N ASN A 54 -4.60 7.75 -12.79
CA ASN A 54 -4.31 9.07 -12.24
C ASN A 54 -3.56 8.93 -10.90
N ILE A 55 -2.32 8.45 -10.98
CA ILE A 55 -1.48 8.18 -9.82
C ILE A 55 -0.32 9.18 -9.82
N LYS A 56 0.06 9.66 -8.63
CA LYS A 56 1.26 10.48 -8.47
C LYS A 56 2.48 9.61 -8.26
N TYR A 57 3.55 9.96 -8.97
CA TYR A 57 4.85 9.31 -8.87
C TYR A 57 5.88 10.35 -8.45
N GLN A 58 6.79 9.95 -7.58
CA GLN A 58 7.93 10.76 -7.20
C GLN A 58 9.19 9.89 -7.26
N GLU A 59 10.27 10.43 -7.80
CA GLU A 59 11.56 9.75 -7.81
C GLU A 59 12.04 9.53 -6.37
N SER A 60 12.56 8.34 -6.11
CA SER A 60 13.04 7.97 -4.78
C SER A 60 14.34 7.17 -4.90
N ILE A 61 15.19 7.32 -3.90
CA ILE A 61 16.44 6.59 -3.83
C ILE A 61 16.41 5.74 -2.58
N PHE A 62 16.65 4.44 -2.76
CA PHE A 62 16.83 3.53 -1.64
C PHE A 62 18.32 3.40 -1.31
N ILE A 63 18.67 3.55 -0.04
CA ILE A 63 20.04 3.35 0.46
C ILE A 63 20.03 2.11 1.34
N ASP A 64 20.76 1.08 0.91
CA ASP A 64 20.82 -0.18 1.67
C ASP A 64 21.77 -0.12 2.87
N ASN A 65 21.70 -1.18 3.70
CA ASN A 65 22.62 -1.46 4.81
C ASN A 65 24.11 -1.35 4.46
N SER A 66 24.50 -1.56 3.19
CA SER A 66 25.88 -1.46 2.70
C SER A 66 26.23 -0.06 2.18
N LYS A 67 25.33 0.92 2.36
CA LYS A 67 25.42 2.30 1.84
C LYS A 67 25.46 2.36 0.31
N LYS A 68 24.94 1.35 -0.37
CA LYS A 68 24.78 1.37 -1.81
C LYS A 68 23.47 2.07 -2.17
N TYR A 69 23.55 2.94 -3.16
CA TYR A 69 22.42 3.67 -3.73
C TYR A 69 21.72 2.80 -4.77
N HIS A 70 20.39 2.78 -4.70
CA HIS A 70 19.51 2.11 -5.66
C HIS A 70 18.53 3.16 -6.19
N GLU A 71 18.81 3.65 -7.39
CA GLU A 71 18.11 4.78 -8.02
C GLU A 71 16.86 4.36 -8.80
N ASP A 72 16.65 3.05 -8.99
CA ASP A 72 15.47 2.51 -9.69
C ASP A 72 14.28 2.35 -8.74
N TYR A 73 13.93 3.38 -7.97
CA TYR A 73 12.78 3.36 -7.08
C TYR A 73 11.88 4.58 -7.28
N TRP A 74 10.58 4.34 -7.18
CA TRP A 74 9.55 5.36 -7.30
C TRP A 74 8.61 5.28 -6.09
N ALA A 75 8.34 6.42 -5.47
CA ALA A 75 7.22 6.56 -4.56
C ALA A 75 5.94 6.67 -5.38
N ILE A 76 5.04 5.72 -5.19
CA ILE A 76 3.68 5.69 -5.73
C ILE A 76 2.78 6.19 -4.61
N VAL A 77 2.30 7.42 -4.76
CA VAL A 77 1.54 8.12 -3.73
C VAL A 77 0.04 7.91 -3.99
N PRO A 78 -0.69 7.17 -3.14
CA PRO A 78 -2.14 7.11 -3.22
C PRO A 78 -2.69 8.54 -3.05
N THR A 79 -3.46 9.02 -4.03
CA THR A 79 -3.99 10.39 -3.98
C THR A 79 -5.30 10.49 -3.21
N ASP A 80 -5.99 9.35 -3.09
CA ASP A 80 -7.37 9.30 -2.65
C ASP A 80 -7.49 8.46 -1.38
N ILE A 81 -8.33 8.94 -0.46
CA ILE A 81 -8.79 8.21 0.72
C ILE A 81 -10.25 7.86 0.45
N ILE A 82 -10.54 6.57 0.35
CA ILE A 82 -11.84 6.10 -0.13
C ILE A 82 -12.38 5.07 0.84
N ASP A 83 -13.51 5.41 1.47
CA ASP A 83 -14.31 4.45 2.23
C ASP A 83 -15.01 3.50 1.26
N ILE A 84 -14.64 2.22 1.33
CA ILE A 84 -15.28 1.13 0.57
C ILE A 84 -15.95 0.11 1.49
N ILE A 85 -15.92 0.32 2.80
CA ILE A 85 -16.46 -0.62 3.78
C ILE A 85 -17.93 -0.29 4.05
N ASP A 86 -18.76 -1.32 4.07
CA ASP A 86 -20.13 -1.22 4.56
C ASP A 86 -20.09 -1.32 6.08
N THR A 87 -20.03 -0.17 6.76
CA THR A 87 -19.95 -0.09 8.21
C THR A 87 -21.21 -0.58 8.92
N GLU A 88 -22.35 -0.65 8.24
CA GLU A 88 -23.60 -1.15 8.82
C GLU A 88 -23.66 -2.68 8.81
N SER A 89 -23.17 -3.30 7.75
CA SER A 89 -23.20 -4.76 7.58
C SER A 89 -21.93 -5.46 8.08
N SER A 90 -20.83 -4.72 8.24
CA SER A 90 -19.56 -5.25 8.77
C SER A 90 -19.55 -5.37 10.29
N SER A 91 -18.78 -6.30 10.84
CA SER A 91 -18.52 -6.37 12.28
C SER A 91 -17.28 -5.53 12.61
N ILE A 92 -17.52 -4.27 12.95
CA ILE A 92 -16.51 -3.25 13.26
C ILE A 92 -16.76 -2.69 14.66
N GLU A 93 -15.73 -2.64 15.48
CA GLU A 93 -15.77 -2.04 16.82
C GLU A 93 -14.74 -0.90 16.91
N LEU A 94 -15.20 0.29 17.32
CA LEU A 94 -14.31 1.40 17.64
C LEU A 94 -13.55 1.08 18.93
N SER A 95 -12.24 0.87 18.82
CA SER A 95 -11.38 0.50 19.93
C SER A 95 -10.70 1.69 20.61
N PHE A 96 -10.44 2.76 19.85
CA PHE A 96 -9.88 4.02 20.35
C PHE A 96 -10.36 5.20 19.50
N GLU A 97 -10.93 6.21 20.15
CA GLU A 97 -11.40 7.44 19.51
C GLU A 97 -10.44 8.59 19.81
N LEU A 98 -9.86 9.17 18.76
CA LEU A 98 -9.05 10.39 18.84
C LEU A 98 -9.80 11.59 18.26
N ASP A 99 -10.59 11.39 17.21
CA ASP A 99 -11.45 12.40 16.57
C ASP A 99 -12.73 11.75 16.04
N SER A 100 -13.87 12.05 16.68
CA SER A 100 -15.17 11.48 16.34
C SER A 100 -15.66 11.82 14.93
N ASN A 101 -15.07 12.83 14.26
CA ASN A 101 -15.46 13.24 12.92
C ASN A 101 -14.51 12.72 11.83
N ASN A 102 -13.41 12.06 12.20
CA ASN A 102 -12.42 11.62 11.23
C ASN A 102 -11.96 10.17 11.49
N PRO A 103 -12.43 9.20 10.68
CA PRO A 103 -12.10 7.79 10.87
C PRO A 103 -10.59 7.49 10.76
N LEU A 104 -9.82 8.29 10.03
CA LEU A 104 -8.37 8.09 9.90
C LEU A 104 -7.61 8.22 11.23
N TYR A 105 -8.15 8.98 12.18
CA TYR A 105 -7.53 9.19 13.49
C TYR A 105 -7.96 8.16 14.54
N ASN A 106 -8.98 7.36 14.26
CA ASN A 106 -9.56 6.39 15.19
C ASN A 106 -9.08 4.97 14.89
N ASP A 107 -9.03 4.11 15.90
CA ASP A 107 -8.63 2.70 15.73
C ASP A 107 -9.83 1.77 15.82
N TYR A 108 -9.91 0.83 14.88
CA TYR A 108 -11.02 -0.10 14.74
C TYR A 108 -10.55 -1.55 14.83
N LEU A 109 -11.34 -2.38 15.49
CA LEU A 109 -11.23 -3.83 15.45
C LEU A 109 -12.23 -4.39 14.44
N PHE A 110 -11.79 -5.36 13.64
CA PHE A 110 -12.60 -6.00 12.62
C PHE A 110 -12.71 -7.50 12.90
N GLU A 111 -13.93 -8.02 13.01
CA GLU A 111 -14.18 -9.46 12.93
C GLU A 111 -14.53 -9.90 11.50
N SER A 112 -15.28 -9.06 10.77
CA SER A 112 -15.63 -9.28 9.37
C SER A 112 -15.79 -7.95 8.64
N ILE A 113 -15.27 -7.89 7.41
CA ILE A 113 -15.40 -6.73 6.55
C ILE A 113 -16.26 -7.10 5.35
N ILE A 114 -17.30 -6.30 5.10
CA ILE A 114 -18.11 -6.33 3.91
C ILE A 114 -17.79 -5.10 3.08
N VAL A 115 -17.39 -5.32 1.83
CA VAL A 115 -17.10 -4.23 0.89
C VAL A 115 -18.39 -3.80 0.19
N ASP A 116 -18.70 -2.49 0.24
CA ASP A 116 -19.80 -1.91 -0.52
C ASP A 116 -19.39 -1.78 -2.00
N LYS A 117 -19.85 -2.73 -2.82
CA LYS A 117 -19.61 -2.76 -4.27
C LYS A 117 -20.13 -1.54 -5.03
N LYS A 118 -21.00 -0.72 -4.44
CA LYS A 118 -21.43 0.54 -5.06
C LYS A 118 -20.34 1.60 -4.91
N LYS A 119 -19.66 1.63 -3.77
CA LYS A 119 -18.54 2.56 -3.49
C LYS A 119 -17.28 2.20 -4.29
N THR A 120 -17.13 0.96 -4.77
CA THR A 120 -15.96 0.54 -5.54
C THR A 120 -16.01 0.88 -7.04
N LYS A 121 -17.11 1.44 -7.54
CA LYS A 121 -17.23 1.75 -8.97
C LYS A 121 -16.44 3.01 -9.34
N GLY A 122 -15.44 2.84 -10.20
CA GLY A 122 -14.68 3.96 -10.78
C GLY A 122 -13.72 4.64 -9.81
N ILE A 123 -13.36 3.95 -8.71
CA ILE A 123 -12.34 4.41 -7.77
C ILE A 123 -10.94 4.33 -8.39
N GLN A 124 -9.98 5.04 -7.81
CA GLN A 124 -8.58 4.87 -8.17
C GLN A 124 -8.10 3.46 -7.84
N PRO A 125 -7.16 2.91 -8.60
CA PRO A 125 -6.72 1.53 -8.43
C PRO A 125 -5.76 1.36 -7.24
N ILE A 126 -5.27 2.45 -6.67
CA ILE A 126 -4.45 2.49 -5.45
C ILE A 126 -4.98 3.64 -4.59
N PHE A 127 -5.43 3.34 -3.38
CA PHE A 127 -6.02 4.31 -2.45
C PHE A 127 -5.77 3.87 -1.00
N ILE A 128 -6.06 4.75 -0.04
CA ILE A 128 -6.04 4.42 1.39
C ILE A 128 -7.47 4.19 1.84
N GLU A 129 -7.73 3.07 2.48
CA GLU A 129 -9.04 2.82 3.09
C GLU A 129 -9.03 3.35 4.54
N PRO A 130 -9.92 4.28 4.91
CA PRO A 130 -9.79 5.05 6.14
C PRO A 130 -9.94 4.24 7.44
N TYR A 131 -10.73 3.18 7.45
CA TYR A 131 -10.98 2.40 8.66
C TYR A 131 -9.84 1.42 8.97
N THR A 132 -9.32 0.76 7.94
CA THR A 132 -8.17 -0.16 8.04
C THR A 132 -6.84 0.58 8.06
N LYS A 133 -6.79 1.81 7.51
CA LYS A 133 -5.59 2.64 7.34
C LYS A 133 -4.53 2.01 6.45
N GLU A 134 -4.92 1.02 5.65
CA GLU A 134 -4.03 0.29 4.76
C GLU A 134 -4.11 0.85 3.33
N ILE A 135 -3.03 0.66 2.57
CA ILE A 135 -3.04 0.86 1.12
C ILE A 135 -3.80 -0.30 0.48
N VAL A 136 -4.86 0.02 -0.26
CA VAL A 136 -5.64 -0.93 -1.04
C VAL A 136 -5.26 -0.80 -2.51
N ILE A 137 -5.03 -1.94 -3.16
CA ILE A 137 -4.76 -2.02 -4.59
C ILE A 137 -5.84 -2.84 -5.30
N GLU A 138 -6.12 -2.49 -6.56
CA GLU A 138 -6.92 -3.33 -7.45
C GLU A 138 -6.30 -4.72 -7.64
N GLU A 139 -7.16 -5.74 -7.75
CA GLU A 139 -6.73 -7.13 -7.98
C GLU A 139 -5.85 -7.27 -9.23
N SER A 140 -6.11 -6.48 -10.28
CA SER A 140 -5.30 -6.49 -11.51
C SER A 140 -3.84 -6.06 -11.29
N ILE A 141 -3.57 -5.25 -10.25
CA ILE A 141 -2.22 -4.87 -9.84
C ILE A 141 -1.56 -6.03 -9.09
N LEU A 142 -2.30 -6.68 -8.19
CA LEU A 142 -1.82 -7.88 -7.48
C LEU A 142 -1.43 -9.00 -8.45
N GLU A 143 -2.25 -9.26 -9.47
CA GLU A 143 -1.94 -10.28 -10.48
C GLU A 143 -0.66 -9.94 -11.26
N PHE A 144 -0.48 -8.67 -11.65
CA PHE A 144 0.78 -8.22 -12.28
C PHE A 144 1.99 -8.44 -11.36
N ILE A 145 1.86 -8.11 -10.07
CA ILE A 145 2.93 -8.31 -9.08
C ILE A 145 3.29 -9.79 -8.97
N LYS A 146 2.30 -10.69 -8.91
CA LYS A 146 2.52 -12.15 -8.86
C LYS A 146 3.20 -12.68 -10.12
N GLU A 147 2.73 -12.27 -11.30
CA GLU A 147 3.29 -12.68 -12.59
C GLU A 147 4.77 -12.29 -12.72
N ASN A 148 5.13 -11.10 -12.23
CA ASN A 148 6.48 -10.56 -12.27
C ASN A 148 7.32 -10.91 -11.03
N LYS A 149 6.75 -11.63 -10.06
CA LYS A 149 7.40 -12.05 -8.80
C LYS A 149 8.04 -10.89 -8.05
N LEU A 150 7.35 -9.75 -7.99
CA LEU A 150 7.85 -8.58 -7.25
C LEU A 150 7.74 -8.84 -5.75
N THR A 151 8.89 -8.85 -5.08
CA THR A 151 9.04 -9.23 -3.67
C THR A 151 8.91 -8.04 -2.72
N GLY A 152 8.71 -8.32 -1.42
CA GLY A 152 8.85 -7.32 -0.34
C GLY A 152 7.60 -7.04 0.47
N LEU A 153 6.42 -7.28 -0.11
CA LEU A 153 5.15 -7.11 0.57
C LEU A 153 4.36 -8.42 0.58
N SER A 154 3.55 -8.57 1.62
CA SER A 154 2.51 -9.58 1.71
C SER A 154 1.15 -8.91 1.48
N PHE A 155 0.21 -9.64 0.90
CA PHE A 155 -1.10 -9.12 0.54
C PHE A 155 -2.19 -9.88 1.27
N ILE A 156 -3.33 -9.24 1.51
CA ILE A 156 -4.51 -9.86 2.09
C ILE A 156 -5.73 -9.30 1.40
N ASP A 157 -6.72 -10.15 1.14
CA ASP A 157 -8.04 -9.70 0.70
C ASP A 157 -8.65 -8.85 1.83
N ILE A 158 -9.14 -7.65 1.50
CA ILE A 158 -9.70 -6.73 2.49
C ILE A 158 -10.86 -7.36 3.29
N THR A 159 -11.65 -8.25 2.69
CA THR A 159 -12.75 -8.96 3.37
C THR A 159 -12.27 -9.91 4.46
N LYS A 160 -10.99 -10.29 4.40
CA LYS A 160 -10.32 -11.17 5.36
C LYS A 160 -9.41 -10.41 6.32
N PHE A 161 -9.31 -9.10 6.18
CA PHE A 161 -8.43 -8.28 7.00
C PHE A 161 -8.89 -8.31 8.47
N GLN A 162 -7.95 -8.66 9.33
CA GLN A 162 -8.11 -8.61 10.78
C GLN A 162 -6.75 -8.19 11.38
N PRO A 163 -6.64 -7.03 12.05
CA PRO A 163 -5.35 -6.50 12.50
C PRO A 163 -4.54 -7.51 13.34
N HIS A 164 -5.22 -8.22 14.24
CA HIS A 164 -4.60 -9.19 15.15
C HIS A 164 -4.14 -10.50 14.46
N LYS A 165 -4.56 -10.76 13.23
CA LYS A 165 -4.14 -11.94 12.44
C LYS A 165 -2.95 -11.66 11.53
N MET A 166 -2.63 -10.41 11.23
CA MET A 166 -1.52 -10.05 10.33
C MET A 166 -0.15 -10.47 10.88
N PHE A 167 0.01 -10.46 12.20
CA PHE A 167 1.26 -10.80 12.88
C PHE A 167 1.38 -12.27 13.28
N LYS A 168 0.47 -13.13 12.81
CA LYS A 168 0.43 -14.57 13.09
C LYS A 168 0.46 -15.35 11.78
N LYS A 169 0.85 -16.63 11.84
CA LYS A 169 0.74 -17.51 10.69
C LYS A 169 -0.73 -17.57 10.24
N ASN A 170 -0.99 -17.04 9.06
CA ASN A 170 -2.33 -16.84 8.53
C ASN A 170 -2.37 -17.29 7.06
N ASN A 171 -3.28 -18.23 6.73
CA ASN A 171 -3.43 -18.77 5.38
C ASN A 171 -4.09 -17.78 4.41
N ASP A 172 -4.66 -16.69 4.93
CA ASP A 172 -5.24 -15.62 4.12
C ASP A 172 -4.19 -14.63 3.60
N ILE A 173 -2.97 -14.69 4.15
CA ILE A 173 -1.86 -13.86 3.69
C ILE A 173 -1.25 -14.49 2.43
N ILE A 174 -1.25 -13.70 1.36
CA ILE A 174 -0.63 -14.01 0.08
C ILE A 174 0.82 -13.51 0.15
N ASN A 175 1.77 -14.44 0.10
CA ASN A 175 3.19 -14.13 -0.02
C ASN A 175 3.63 -14.45 -1.46
N ILE A 176 4.48 -13.59 -2.02
CA ILE A 176 4.99 -13.69 -3.40
C ILE A 176 6.45 -14.17 -3.37
#